data_AF-A0A8T3MY51-F1
#
_entry.id   AF-A0A8T3MY51-F1
#
_cell.length_a   1.000
_cell.length_b   1.000
_cell.length_c   1.000
_cell.angle_alpha   90.00
_cell.angle_beta   90.00
_cell.angle_gamma   90.00
#
_symmetry.space_group_name_H-M   'P 1'
#
loop_
_entity.id
_entity.type
_entity.pdbx_description
1 polymer ?
#
loop_
_entity_poly.entity_id
_entity_poly.type
_entity_poly.pdbx_seq_one_letter_code
_entity_poly.pdbx_strand_id
1 'polypeptide(L)'
;MTAISGLDGQEVRSPSNDRHASGLGPAIAGIVALAAYIRTLLPGMAFGDWGEMQTVPHVLGIAHPTGYPTYVLLAAITELVPIGSVAFRANLLSAVLVAGAVALVAAILVRLEVRVVFAIAVALAFGAVGTVWAAATVAEVNALHLALMALTIERTLVWQQERRARDLALVALLIGLALGNHLLTLFVAPFLVCFVMWAGRTTVRSNPRLLVRSVAAGLIGLAGYA
;
A
#
# COMPACT_ATOMS: atom_id res chain seq x y z
N MET A 1 2.59 -46.58 -43.83
CA MET A 1 2.72 -46.88 -42.39
C MET A 1 4.08 -46.34 -42.00
N THR A 2 4.21 -45.24 -41.25
CA THR A 2 3.66 -45.02 -39.91
C THR A 2 3.47 -43.52 -39.67
N ALA A 3 2.29 -43.13 -39.20
CA ALA A 3 1.91 -41.75 -38.89
C ALA A 3 2.48 -41.32 -37.54
N ILE A 4 2.90 -40.06 -37.46
CA ILE A 4 3.27 -39.35 -36.24
C ILE A 4 1.96 -38.86 -35.60
N SER A 5 1.47 -39.54 -34.56
CA SER A 5 0.33 -39.08 -33.75
C SER A 5 0.76 -38.98 -32.30
N GLY A 6 1.02 -37.76 -31.81
CA GLY A 6 1.48 -37.54 -30.45
C GLY A 6 1.44 -36.10 -29.97
N LEU A 7 0.54 -35.26 -30.51
CA LEU A 7 0.36 -33.89 -30.05
C LEU A 7 -1.13 -33.57 -29.99
N ASP A 8 -1.82 -34.11 -28.98
CA ASP A 8 -3.12 -33.59 -28.58
C ASP A 8 -3.24 -33.66 -27.06
N GLY A 9 -3.51 -32.52 -26.43
CA GLY A 9 -3.93 -32.48 -25.02
C GLY A 9 -3.20 -31.51 -24.08
N GLN A 10 -2.40 -30.57 -24.56
CA GLN A 10 -2.07 -29.40 -23.72
C GLN A 10 -3.30 -28.48 -23.70
N GLU A 11 -4.24 -28.75 -22.80
CA GLU A 11 -5.33 -27.84 -22.46
C GLU A 11 -4.74 -26.47 -22.14
N VAL A 12 -4.91 -25.53 -23.07
CA VAL A 12 -4.67 -24.11 -22.86
C VAL A 12 -5.65 -23.66 -21.77
N ARG A 13 -5.17 -23.56 -20.53
CA ARG A 13 -5.96 -23.03 -19.41
C ARG A 13 -6.59 -21.72 -19.84
N SER A 14 -7.92 -21.65 -19.80
CA SER A 14 -8.66 -20.45 -20.19
C SER A 14 -8.31 -19.29 -19.25
N PRO A 15 -7.84 -18.13 -19.74
CA PRO A 15 -7.34 -17.01 -18.93
C PRO A 15 -8.43 -16.22 -18.16
N SER A 16 -9.65 -16.75 -18.08
CA SER A 16 -10.80 -16.10 -17.44
C SER A 16 -10.95 -16.46 -15.96
N ASN A 17 -10.60 -17.68 -15.55
CA ASN A 17 -10.82 -18.14 -14.16
C ASN A 17 -9.75 -17.61 -13.17
N ASP A 18 -8.56 -17.28 -13.67
CA ASP A 18 -7.44 -16.80 -12.84
C ASP A 18 -7.64 -15.35 -12.35
N ARG A 19 -8.43 -14.52 -13.06
CA ARG A 19 -8.63 -13.11 -12.67
C ARG A 19 -9.48 -12.95 -11.43
N HIS A 20 -10.53 -13.76 -11.26
CA HIS A 20 -11.38 -13.72 -10.06
C HIS A 20 -10.66 -14.32 -8.83
N ALA A 21 -9.87 -15.38 -9.02
CA ALA A 21 -9.01 -15.93 -7.98
C ALA A 21 -7.89 -14.96 -7.57
N SER A 22 -7.40 -14.13 -8.51
CA SER A 22 -6.32 -13.17 -8.26
C SER A 22 -6.69 -12.02 -7.30
N GLY A 23 -7.98 -11.66 -7.19
CA GLY A 23 -8.47 -10.64 -6.26
C GLY A 23 -8.86 -11.18 -4.88
N LEU A 24 -9.43 -12.39 -4.82
CA LEU A 24 -9.91 -13.00 -3.58
C LEU A 24 -8.76 -13.34 -2.62
N GLY A 25 -7.65 -13.87 -3.12
CA GLY A 25 -6.51 -14.25 -2.28
C GLY A 25 -5.94 -13.09 -1.46
N PRO A 26 -5.57 -11.95 -2.10
CA PRO A 26 -5.14 -10.75 -1.40
C PRO A 26 -6.14 -10.24 -0.35
N ALA A 27 -7.43 -10.24 -0.69
CA ALA A 27 -8.48 -9.82 0.25
C ALA A 27 -8.54 -10.75 1.47
N ILE A 28 -8.43 -12.07 1.28
CA ILE A 28 -8.38 -13.04 2.37
C ILE A 28 -7.19 -12.76 3.30
N ALA A 29 -6.00 -12.51 2.74
CA ALA A 29 -4.81 -12.20 3.54
C ALA A 29 -5.03 -10.94 4.41
N GLY A 30 -5.59 -9.87 3.82
CA GLY A 30 -5.92 -8.65 4.56
C GLY A 30 -6.97 -8.85 5.65
N ILE A 31 -8.04 -9.60 5.36
CA ILE A 31 -9.12 -9.88 6.34
C ILE A 31 -8.59 -10.70 7.52
N VAL A 32 -7.78 -11.73 7.24
CA VAL A 32 -7.16 -12.56 8.29
C VAL A 32 -6.23 -11.72 9.16
N ALA A 33 -5.38 -10.89 8.55
CA ALA A 33 -4.49 -9.99 9.28
C ALA A 33 -5.29 -8.98 10.13
N LEU A 34 -6.31 -8.34 9.56
CA LEU A 34 -7.17 -7.39 10.27
C LEU A 34 -7.85 -8.04 11.48
N ALA A 35 -8.40 -9.24 11.31
CA ALA A 35 -9.03 -9.99 12.40
C ALA A 35 -8.04 -10.32 13.52
N ALA A 36 -6.77 -10.60 13.20
CA ALA A 36 -5.74 -10.83 14.18
C ALA A 36 -5.35 -9.52 14.91
N TYR A 37 -5.13 -8.44 14.17
CA TYR A 37 -4.75 -7.14 14.73
C TYR A 37 -5.84 -6.55 15.63
N ILE A 38 -7.11 -6.65 15.25
CA ILE A 38 -8.24 -6.19 16.08
C ILE A 38 -8.27 -6.95 17.42
N ARG A 39 -7.94 -8.25 17.43
CA ARG A 39 -7.91 -9.04 18.68
C ARG A 39 -6.78 -8.67 19.63
N THR A 40 -5.68 -8.13 19.11
CA THR A 40 -4.52 -7.71 19.89
C THR A 40 -4.37 -6.18 19.93
N LEU A 41 -5.41 -5.45 19.51
CA LEU A 41 -5.39 -4.00 19.41
C LEU A 41 -5.29 -3.39 20.81
N LEU A 42 -4.47 -2.35 20.97
CA LEU A 42 -4.49 -1.58 22.21
C LEU A 42 -5.87 -0.92 22.34
N PRO A 43 -6.65 -1.18 23.40
CA PRO A 43 -8.02 -0.69 23.50
C PRO A 43 -8.10 0.80 23.87
N GLY A 44 -7.00 1.39 24.33
CA GLY A 44 -6.96 2.73 24.88
C GLY A 44 -5.70 3.50 24.52
N MET A 45 -5.37 4.45 25.39
CA MET A 45 -4.26 5.37 25.18
C MET A 45 -2.90 4.70 25.43
N ALA A 46 -1.93 5.02 24.58
CA ALA A 46 -0.54 4.64 24.72
C ALA A 46 0.29 5.79 25.32
N PHE A 47 1.55 5.52 25.67
CA PHE A 47 2.50 6.53 26.15
C PHE A 47 3.48 6.96 25.05
N GLY A 48 4.09 8.13 25.22
CA GLY A 48 5.09 8.66 24.27
C GLY A 48 4.50 8.99 22.90
N ASP A 49 5.28 8.76 21.86
CA ASP A 49 4.95 9.07 20.47
C ASP A 49 3.65 8.40 20.01
N TRP A 50 3.35 7.21 20.51
CA TRP A 50 2.08 6.53 20.23
C TRP A 50 0.87 7.28 20.79
N GLY A 51 0.99 7.83 22.01
CA GLY A 51 -0.06 8.66 22.61
C GLY A 51 -0.24 9.99 21.88
N GLU A 52 0.84 10.54 21.35
CA GLU A 52 0.80 11.73 20.50
C GLU A 52 0.05 11.43 19.19
N MET A 53 0.33 10.31 18.51
CA MET A 53 -0.39 9.89 17.30
C MET A 53 -1.88 9.58 17.53
N GLN A 54 -2.29 9.34 18.78
CA GLN A 54 -3.69 9.17 19.16
C GLN A 54 -4.42 10.47 19.44
N THR A 55 -3.71 11.57 19.71
CA THR A 55 -4.31 12.80 20.25
C THR A 55 -4.08 14.03 19.38
N VAL A 56 -2.92 14.13 18.72
CA VAL A 56 -2.61 15.24 17.82
C VAL A 56 -3.58 15.34 16.63
N PRO A 57 -3.97 14.23 15.96
CA PRO A 57 -4.97 14.30 14.90
C PRO A 57 -6.31 14.91 15.33
N HIS A 58 -6.75 14.62 16.56
CA HIS A 58 -8.02 15.10 17.10
C HIS A 58 -8.11 16.62 17.19
N VAL A 59 -6.98 17.27 17.47
CA VAL A 59 -6.86 18.73 17.58
C VAL A 59 -6.26 19.37 16.34
N LEU A 60 -5.99 18.58 15.28
CA LEU A 60 -5.25 19.00 14.08
C LEU A 60 -3.94 19.73 14.42
N GLY A 61 -3.24 19.22 15.43
CA GLY A 61 -1.96 19.77 15.89
C GLY A 61 -0.78 19.34 15.02
N ILE A 62 0.42 19.75 15.44
CA ILE A 62 1.68 19.34 14.82
C ILE A 62 2.38 18.38 15.78
N ALA A 63 2.64 17.16 15.32
CA ALA A 63 3.36 16.16 16.11
C ALA A 63 4.87 16.48 16.19
N HIS A 64 5.61 15.72 17.00
CA HIS A 64 7.07 15.74 17.00
C HIS A 64 7.64 15.67 15.57
N PRO A 65 8.83 16.27 15.31
CA PRO A 65 9.43 16.23 13.97
C PRO A 65 9.49 14.79 13.43
N THR A 66 8.95 14.48 12.26
CA THR A 66 8.67 15.36 11.09
C THR A 66 7.25 15.95 10.97
N GLY A 67 6.43 15.89 12.01
CA GLY A 67 5.06 16.44 12.04
C GLY A 67 3.99 15.59 11.36
N TYR A 68 4.37 14.70 10.43
CA TYR A 68 3.53 13.66 9.83
C TYR A 68 2.19 14.16 9.25
N PRO A 69 2.16 15.27 8.49
CA PRO A 69 0.90 15.93 8.11
C PRO A 69 -0.07 15.01 7.36
N THR A 70 0.44 14.09 6.53
CA THR A 70 -0.43 13.15 5.80
C THR A 70 -1.14 12.19 6.76
N TYR A 71 -0.44 11.69 7.79
CA TYR A 71 -1.04 10.86 8.82
C TYR A 71 -2.04 11.65 9.66
N VAL A 72 -1.66 12.85 10.12
CA VAL A 72 -2.53 13.71 10.95
C VAL A 72 -3.85 14.00 10.24
N LEU A 73 -3.81 14.39 8.96
CA LEU A 73 -5.01 14.68 8.18
C LEU A 73 -5.87 13.43 7.95
N LEU A 74 -5.25 12.29 7.62
CA LEU A 74 -5.98 11.04 7.43
C LEU A 74 -6.64 10.57 8.73
N ALA A 75 -5.91 10.60 9.83
CA ALA A 75 -6.39 10.20 11.14
C ALA A 75 -7.55 11.10 11.60
N ALA A 76 -7.46 12.41 11.42
CA ALA A 76 -8.54 13.34 11.72
C ALA A 76 -9.83 13.03 10.92
N ILE A 77 -9.72 12.66 9.64
CA ILE A 77 -10.88 12.24 8.83
C ILE A 77 -11.51 10.96 9.40
N THR A 78 -10.69 10.01 9.87
CA THR A 78 -11.20 8.74 10.39
C THR A 78 -11.96 8.89 11.71
N GLU A 79 -11.75 9.98 12.43
CA GLU A 79 -12.50 10.28 13.65
C GLU A 79 -13.97 10.66 13.41
N LEU A 80 -14.35 10.96 12.17
CA LEU A 80 -15.74 11.18 11.78
C LEU A 80 -16.62 9.93 11.97
N VAL A 81 -16.01 8.75 12.15
CA VAL A 81 -16.70 7.50 12.50
C VAL A 81 -16.76 7.37 14.02
N PRO A 82 -17.91 7.58 14.69
CA PRO A 82 -17.99 7.71 16.15
C PRO A 82 -18.03 6.35 16.87
N ILE A 83 -16.95 5.57 16.73
CA ILE A 83 -16.76 4.28 17.41
C ILE A 83 -15.67 4.39 18.49
N GLY A 84 -15.94 3.88 19.68
CA GLY A 84 -14.96 3.88 20.79
C GLY A 84 -14.40 5.26 21.15
N SER A 85 -13.25 5.26 21.81
CA SER A 85 -12.49 6.48 22.16
C SER A 85 -11.67 6.99 20.97
N VAL A 86 -11.21 8.25 21.03
CA VAL A 86 -10.27 8.83 20.04
C VAL A 86 -9.04 7.91 19.87
N ALA A 87 -8.42 7.50 20.99
CA ALA A 87 -7.27 6.60 20.97
C ALA A 87 -7.58 5.24 20.32
N PHE A 88 -8.75 4.67 20.59
CA PHE A 88 -9.19 3.42 19.96
C PHE A 88 -9.32 3.57 18.44
N ARG A 89 -9.89 4.66 17.95
CA ARG A 89 -10.02 4.93 16.51
C ARG A 89 -8.67 5.07 15.83
N ALA A 90 -7.74 5.77 16.46
CA ALA A 90 -6.37 5.90 15.95
C ALA A 90 -5.65 4.55 15.89
N ASN A 91 -5.78 3.69 16.91
CA ASN A 91 -5.23 2.34 16.87
C ASN A 91 -5.90 1.50 15.77
N LEU A 92 -7.23 1.60 15.63
CA LEU A 92 -7.97 0.87 14.60
C LEU A 92 -7.56 1.30 13.18
N LEU A 93 -7.28 2.58 12.96
CA LEU A 93 -6.74 3.08 11.69
C LEU A 93 -5.42 2.37 11.35
N SER A 94 -4.49 2.29 12.30
CA SER A 94 -3.24 1.53 12.12
C SER A 94 -3.50 0.07 11.72
N ALA A 95 -4.42 -0.62 12.40
CA ALA A 95 -4.77 -2.00 12.08
C ALA A 95 -5.31 -2.15 10.64
N VAL A 96 -6.18 -1.24 10.21
CA VAL A 96 -6.74 -1.21 8.86
C VAL A 96 -5.66 -0.94 7.81
N LEU A 97 -4.78 0.02 8.06
CA LEU A 97 -3.70 0.37 7.14
C LEU A 97 -2.71 -0.79 6.97
N VAL A 98 -2.25 -1.41 8.06
CA VAL A 98 -1.33 -2.55 7.97
C VAL A 98 -2.00 -3.77 7.35
N ALA A 99 -3.27 -4.06 7.67
CA ALA A 99 -4.01 -5.12 7.00
C ALA A 99 -4.16 -4.86 5.49
N GLY A 100 -4.38 -3.60 5.10
CA GLY A 100 -4.36 -3.18 3.70
C GLY A 100 -2.99 -3.38 3.05
N ALA A 101 -1.90 -3.06 3.76
CA ALA A 101 -0.54 -3.33 3.30
C ALA A 101 -0.30 -4.84 3.09
N VAL A 102 -0.75 -5.70 4.00
CA VAL A 102 -0.67 -7.16 3.87
C VAL A 102 -1.43 -7.64 2.63
N ALA A 103 -2.64 -7.13 2.39
CA ALA A 103 -3.40 -7.45 1.17
C ALA A 103 -2.64 -7.00 -0.08
N LEU A 104 -2.05 -5.80 -0.08
CA LEU A 104 -1.28 -5.29 -1.21
C LEU A 104 0.00 -6.10 -1.46
N VAL A 105 0.68 -6.57 -0.42
CA VAL A 105 1.83 -7.49 -0.55
C VAL A 105 1.40 -8.80 -1.22
N ALA A 106 0.29 -9.40 -0.80
CA ALA A 106 -0.25 -10.57 -1.46
C ALA A 106 -0.61 -10.29 -2.93
N ALA A 107 -1.19 -9.13 -3.23
CA ALA A 107 -1.52 -8.72 -4.60
C ALA A 107 -0.27 -8.52 -5.47
N ILE A 108 0.79 -7.93 -4.93
CA ILE A 108 2.10 -7.80 -5.59
C ILE A 108 2.64 -9.19 -5.94
N LEU A 109 2.66 -10.12 -4.98
CA LEU A 109 3.17 -11.48 -5.20
C LEU A 109 2.37 -12.24 -6.26
N VAL A 110 1.03 -12.16 -6.22
CA VAL A 110 0.17 -12.74 -7.27
C VAL A 110 0.46 -12.12 -8.64
N ARG A 111 0.69 -10.81 -8.71
CA ARG A 111 1.04 -10.11 -9.95
C ARG A 111 2.44 -10.47 -10.47
N LEU A 112 3.33 -10.90 -9.59
CA LEU A 112 4.63 -11.49 -9.91
C LEU A 112 4.54 -13.01 -10.16
N GLU A 113 3.35 -13.52 -10.44
CA GLU A 113 3.08 -14.92 -10.80
C GLU A 113 3.38 -15.94 -9.69
N VAL A 114 3.50 -15.49 -8.45
CA VAL A 114 3.56 -16.39 -7.28
C VAL A 114 2.20 -17.04 -7.08
N ARG A 115 2.18 -18.37 -6.91
CA ARG A 115 0.93 -19.10 -6.63
C ARG A 115 0.22 -18.49 -5.42
N VAL A 116 -1.08 -18.26 -5.53
CA VAL A 116 -1.90 -17.52 -4.54
C VAL A 116 -1.73 -18.02 -3.11
N VAL A 117 -1.60 -19.34 -2.89
CA VAL A 117 -1.39 -19.93 -1.56
C VAL A 117 -0.06 -19.46 -0.93
N PHE A 118 1.01 -19.42 -1.71
CA PHE A 118 2.31 -18.92 -1.24
C PHE A 118 2.30 -17.39 -1.09
N ALA A 119 1.61 -16.67 -1.98
CA ALA A 119 1.44 -15.23 -1.86
C ALA A 119 0.74 -14.84 -0.55
N ILE A 120 -0.36 -15.54 -0.21
CA ILE A 120 -1.07 -15.35 1.08
C ILE A 120 -0.15 -15.70 2.25
N ALA A 121 0.53 -16.84 2.21
CA ALA A 121 1.39 -17.27 3.30
C ALA A 121 2.54 -16.28 3.58
N VAL A 122 3.21 -15.80 2.53
CA VAL A 122 4.29 -14.81 2.64
C VAL A 122 3.77 -13.46 3.13
N ALA A 123 2.62 -13.01 2.62
CA ALA A 123 2.02 -11.75 3.07
C ALA A 123 1.59 -11.79 4.55
N LEU A 124 1.02 -12.91 4.99
CA LEU A 124 0.69 -13.12 6.40
C LEU A 124 1.96 -13.22 7.27
N ALA A 125 3.01 -13.89 6.79
CA ALA A 125 4.29 -13.94 7.48
C ALA A 125 4.92 -12.54 7.61
N PHE A 126 4.84 -11.71 6.56
CA PHE A 126 5.22 -10.29 6.61
C PHE A 126 4.41 -9.53 7.68
N GLY A 127 3.10 -9.71 7.70
CA GLY A 127 2.22 -9.11 8.72
C GLY A 127 2.48 -9.60 10.14
N ALA A 128 3.07 -10.79 10.29
CA ALA A 128 3.44 -11.43 11.56
C ALA A 128 4.80 -10.97 12.12
N VAL A 129 5.61 -10.25 11.33
CA VAL A 129 6.89 -9.69 11.80
C VAL A 129 6.63 -8.72 12.95
N GLY A 130 7.37 -8.85 14.05
CA GLY A 130 7.09 -8.11 15.30
C GLY A 130 6.99 -6.59 15.14
N THR A 131 7.80 -5.98 14.29
CA THR A 131 7.73 -4.53 14.00
C THR A 131 6.50 -4.14 13.20
N VAL A 132 6.08 -4.97 12.24
CA VAL A 132 4.86 -4.77 11.44
C VAL A 132 3.61 -4.97 12.31
N TRP A 133 3.62 -6.00 13.15
CA TRP A 133 2.53 -6.26 14.10
C TRP A 133 2.39 -5.12 15.12
N ALA A 134 3.51 -4.63 15.66
CA ALA A 134 3.50 -3.49 16.58
C ALA A 134 2.83 -2.27 15.91
N ALA A 135 3.25 -1.92 14.70
CA ALA A 135 2.65 -0.82 13.93
C ALA A 135 1.15 -1.03 13.63
N ALA A 136 0.66 -2.27 13.61
CA ALA A 136 -0.76 -2.58 13.41
C ALA A 136 -1.60 -2.48 14.69
N THR A 137 -1.00 -2.62 15.87
CA THR A 137 -1.73 -2.74 17.16
C THR A 137 -1.84 -1.44 17.95
N VAL A 138 -1.09 -0.41 17.57
CA VAL A 138 -1.10 0.92 18.17
C VAL A 138 -1.01 1.99 17.08
N ALA A 139 -1.55 3.19 17.36
CA ALA A 139 -1.52 4.34 16.47
C ALA A 139 -0.07 4.71 16.12
N GLU A 140 0.26 4.61 14.83
CA GLU A 140 1.65 4.58 14.40
C GLU A 140 1.76 5.03 12.93
N VAL A 141 2.74 5.87 12.62
CA VAL A 141 2.93 6.53 11.32
C VAL A 141 3.52 5.61 10.24
N ASN A 142 4.33 4.63 10.63
CA ASN A 142 4.78 3.54 9.77
C ASN A 142 3.62 2.66 9.29
N ALA A 143 2.49 2.55 10.00
CA ALA A 143 1.30 1.86 9.49
C ALA A 143 0.84 2.44 8.14
N LEU A 144 0.72 3.78 8.09
CA LEU A 144 0.40 4.49 6.86
C LEU A 144 1.54 4.39 5.84
N HIS A 145 2.79 4.49 6.28
CA HIS A 145 3.94 4.39 5.39
C HIS A 145 4.00 3.02 4.67
N LEU A 146 3.77 1.93 5.40
CA LEU A 146 3.71 0.56 4.84
C LEU A 146 2.60 0.43 3.80
N ALA A 147 1.40 0.94 4.09
CA ALA A 147 0.28 0.93 3.16
C ALA A 147 0.60 1.74 1.90
N LEU A 148 1.15 2.95 2.05
CA LEU A 148 1.53 3.80 0.92
C LEU A 148 2.65 3.18 0.08
N MET A 149 3.68 2.58 0.68
CA MET A 149 4.76 1.92 -0.05
C MET A 149 4.25 0.70 -0.81
N ALA A 150 3.46 -0.17 -0.17
CA ALA A 150 2.87 -1.33 -0.83
C ALA A 150 1.97 -0.91 -1.99
N LEU A 151 1.13 0.12 -1.81
CA LEU A 151 0.25 0.62 -2.87
C LEU A 151 1.05 1.25 -4.01
N THR A 152 2.10 2.02 -3.70
CA THR A 152 2.95 2.67 -4.71
C THR A 152 3.66 1.62 -5.57
N ILE A 153 4.22 0.58 -4.97
CA ILE A 153 4.85 -0.53 -5.69
C ILE A 153 3.82 -1.27 -6.54
N GLU A 154 2.67 -1.60 -5.96
CA GLU A 154 1.62 -2.34 -6.65
C GLU A 154 1.07 -1.56 -7.87
N ARG A 155 0.81 -0.25 -7.72
CA ARG A 155 0.41 0.63 -8.82
C ARG A 155 1.50 0.80 -9.88
N THR A 156 2.77 0.81 -9.47
CA THR A 156 3.90 0.85 -10.42
C THR A 156 3.94 -0.40 -11.30
N LEU A 157 3.67 -1.58 -10.72
CA LEU A 157 3.59 -2.83 -11.46
C LEU A 157 2.36 -2.87 -12.39
N VAL A 158 1.20 -2.38 -11.94
CA VAL A 158 0.01 -2.23 -12.80
C VAL A 158 0.31 -1.32 -13.98
N TRP A 159 0.94 -0.17 -13.73
CA TRP A 159 1.35 0.73 -14.80
C TRP A 159 2.33 0.05 -15.76
N GLN A 160 3.26 -0.77 -15.28
CA GLN A 160 4.23 -1.44 -16.16
C GLN A 160 3.56 -2.43 -17.14
N GLN A 161 2.50 -3.11 -16.70
CA GLN A 161 1.73 -4.04 -17.52
C GLN A 161 0.78 -3.31 -18.48
N GLU A 162 0.07 -2.30 -18.00
CA GLU A 162 -1.06 -1.70 -18.72
C GLU A 162 -0.76 -0.34 -19.36
N ARG A 163 0.35 0.31 -18.97
CA ARG A 163 0.84 1.62 -19.47
C ARG A 163 -0.17 2.76 -19.39
N ARG A 164 -1.15 2.66 -18.48
CA ARG A 164 -2.20 3.67 -18.29
C ARG A 164 -1.63 4.92 -17.61
N ALA A 165 -1.86 6.10 -18.20
CA ALA A 165 -1.37 7.37 -17.66
C ALA A 165 -1.84 7.66 -16.22
N ARG A 166 -3.05 7.21 -15.86
CA ARG A 166 -3.64 7.43 -14.53
C ARG A 166 -2.83 6.74 -13.42
N ASP A 167 -2.31 5.54 -13.68
CA ASP A 167 -1.62 4.75 -12.67
C ASP A 167 -0.26 5.40 -12.35
N LEU A 168 0.40 6.00 -13.35
CA LEU A 168 1.65 6.74 -13.10
C LEU A 168 1.41 8.06 -12.35
N ALA A 169 0.35 8.78 -12.68
CA ALA A 169 -0.04 9.98 -11.93
C ALA A 169 -0.40 9.63 -10.47
N LEU A 170 -1.09 8.50 -10.26
CA LEU A 170 -1.39 7.98 -8.94
C LEU A 170 -0.11 7.58 -8.18
N VAL A 171 0.84 6.88 -8.81
CA VAL A 171 2.15 6.58 -8.20
C VAL A 171 2.85 7.85 -7.75
N ALA A 172 2.88 8.88 -8.58
CA ALA A 172 3.51 10.15 -8.21
C ALA A 172 2.79 10.85 -7.05
N LEU A 173 1.45 10.89 -7.06
CA LEU A 173 0.64 11.40 -5.96
C LEU A 173 0.94 10.66 -4.64
N LEU A 174 1.00 9.33 -4.70
CA LEU A 174 1.29 8.48 -3.54
C LEU A 174 2.70 8.72 -2.99
N ILE A 175 3.70 8.94 -3.86
CA ILE A 175 5.05 9.33 -3.42
C ILE A 175 5.01 10.68 -2.69
N GLY A 176 4.27 11.67 -3.20
CA GLY A 176 4.10 12.96 -2.54
C GLY A 176 3.47 12.83 -1.15
N LEU A 177 2.36 12.10 -1.05
CA LEU A 177 1.69 11.80 0.22
C LEU A 177 2.62 11.02 1.18
N ALA A 178 3.38 10.06 0.66
CA ALA A 178 4.30 9.28 1.46
C ALA A 178 5.48 10.11 1.98
N LEU A 179 5.97 11.09 1.22
CA LEU A 179 6.96 12.07 1.70
C LEU A 179 6.39 12.95 2.80
N GLY A 180 5.12 13.36 2.68
CA GLY A 180 4.38 14.04 3.74
C GLY A 180 4.05 13.17 4.96
N ASN A 181 4.40 11.88 4.93
CA ASN A 181 4.30 10.98 6.07
C ASN A 181 5.68 10.62 6.64
N HIS A 182 6.58 10.07 5.83
CA HIS A 182 7.91 9.66 6.26
C HIS A 182 8.94 9.85 5.16
N LEU A 183 10.07 10.49 5.51
CA LEU A 183 11.19 10.73 4.60
C LEU A 183 11.88 9.45 4.09
N LEU A 184 11.60 8.29 4.68
CA LEU A 184 12.08 7.00 4.18
C LEU A 184 11.62 6.73 2.74
N THR A 185 10.55 7.39 2.31
CA THR A 185 10.12 7.41 0.90
C THR A 185 11.26 7.78 -0.06
N LEU A 186 12.20 8.64 0.35
CA LEU A 186 13.35 9.04 -0.47
C LEU A 186 14.30 7.88 -0.81
N PHE A 187 14.28 6.79 -0.03
CA PHE A 187 15.05 5.59 -0.35
C PHE A 187 14.37 4.68 -1.37
N VAL A 188 13.07 4.84 -1.61
CA VAL A 188 12.31 3.99 -2.54
C VAL A 188 11.97 4.74 -3.84
N ALA A 189 11.55 6.00 -3.72
CA ALA A 189 11.09 6.80 -4.84
C ALA A 189 12.10 6.91 -6.01
N PRO A 190 13.41 7.15 -5.78
CA PRO A 190 14.38 7.19 -6.88
C PRO A 190 14.46 5.89 -7.67
N PHE A 191 14.38 4.73 -7.00
CA PHE A 191 14.40 3.43 -7.68
C PHE A 191 13.14 3.22 -8.52
N LEU A 192 11.97 3.63 -8.02
CA LEU A 192 10.73 3.56 -8.79
C LEU A 192 10.76 4.51 -10.00
N VAL A 193 11.30 5.72 -9.84
CA VAL A 193 11.50 6.66 -10.95
C VAL A 193 12.45 6.06 -11.99
N CYS A 194 13.59 5.54 -11.57
CA CYS A 194 14.54 4.86 -12.47
C CYS A 194 13.88 3.68 -13.20
N PHE A 195 13.11 2.85 -12.50
CA PHE A 195 12.36 1.75 -13.08
C PHE A 195 11.35 2.23 -14.13
N VAL A 196 10.54 3.26 -13.82
CA VAL A 196 9.58 3.86 -14.76
C VAL A 196 10.28 4.40 -16.00
N MET A 197 11.38 5.15 -15.81
CA MET A 197 12.13 5.76 -16.90
C MET A 197 12.80 4.70 -17.79
N TRP A 198 13.27 3.60 -17.21
CA TRP A 198 13.86 2.50 -17.96
C TRP A 198 12.81 1.65 -18.66
N ALA A 199 11.87 1.08 -17.90
CA ALA A 199 10.84 0.17 -18.41
C ALA A 199 9.84 0.87 -19.33
N GLY A 200 9.56 2.16 -19.14
CA GLY A 200 8.64 2.96 -19.95
C GLY A 200 9.27 4.00 -20.85
N ARG A 201 10.57 3.88 -21.16
CA ARG A 201 11.30 4.85 -21.99
C ARG A 201 10.58 5.22 -23.29
N THR A 202 9.94 4.27 -23.97
CA THR A 202 9.21 4.50 -25.22
C THR A 202 7.92 5.29 -24.98
N THR A 203 7.13 4.90 -23.98
CA THR A 203 5.87 5.57 -23.58
C THR A 203 6.13 6.99 -23.09
N VAL A 204 7.18 7.20 -22.31
CA VAL A 204 7.56 8.51 -21.78
C VAL A 204 8.06 9.43 -22.90
N ARG A 205 8.88 8.91 -23.83
CA ARG A 205 9.36 9.67 -24.99
C ARG A 205 8.25 10.06 -25.95
N SER A 206 7.27 9.19 -26.18
CA SER A 206 6.15 9.48 -27.08
C SER A 206 5.11 10.44 -26.49
N ASN A 207 5.05 10.57 -25.16
CA ASN A 207 4.12 11.47 -24.48
C ASN A 207 4.76 12.20 -23.29
N PRO A 208 5.54 13.27 -23.52
CA PRO A 208 6.21 14.01 -22.45
C PRO A 208 5.23 14.69 -21.48
N ARG A 209 3.98 14.94 -21.89
CA ARG A 209 2.93 15.49 -21.00
C ARG A 209 2.60 14.54 -19.86
N LEU A 210 2.88 13.24 -20.00
CA LEU A 210 2.74 12.25 -18.94
C LEU A 210 3.61 12.60 -17.73
N LEU A 211 4.86 13.04 -17.95
CA LEU A 211 5.76 13.45 -16.87
C LEU A 211 5.24 14.69 -16.17
N VAL A 212 4.78 15.70 -16.93
CA VAL A 212 4.21 16.93 -16.35
C VAL A 212 3.02 16.62 -15.44
N ARG A 213 2.10 15.76 -15.90
CA ARG A 213 0.95 15.33 -15.09
C ARG A 213 1.37 14.59 -13.83
N SER A 214 2.40 13.74 -13.93
CA SER A 214 2.92 12.97 -12.79
C SER A 214 3.61 13.89 -11.78
N VAL A 215 4.43 14.84 -12.24
CA VAL A 215 5.07 15.85 -11.38
C VAL A 215 4.00 16.70 -10.68
N ALA A 216 3.00 17.19 -11.41
CA ALA A 216 1.88 17.94 -10.81
C ALA A 216 1.14 17.12 -9.75
N ALA A 217 0.86 15.85 -10.02
CA ALA A 217 0.22 14.94 -9.06
C ALA A 217 1.09 14.72 -7.80
N GLY A 218 2.40 14.55 -7.97
CA GLY A 218 3.34 14.42 -6.86
C GLY A 218 3.44 15.68 -6.01
N LEU A 219 3.45 16.86 -6.63
CA LEU A 219 3.44 18.14 -5.92
C LEU A 219 2.13 18.36 -5.15
N ILE A 220 0.99 17.95 -5.72
CA ILE A 220 -0.30 17.96 -5.00
C ILE A 220 -0.24 17.05 -3.77
N GLY A 221 0.34 15.86 -3.88
CA GLY A 221 0.52 14.97 -2.72
C GLY A 221 1.45 15.57 -1.66
N LEU A 222 2.51 16.26 -2.09
CA LEU A 222 3.46 16.91 -1.20
C LEU A 222 2.91 18.20 -0.57
N ALA A 223 1.85 18.79 -1.13
CA ALA A 223 1.30 20.06 -0.68
C ALA A 223 0.84 20.03 0.79
N GLY A 224 0.55 18.85 1.35
CA GLY A 224 0.26 18.71 2.78
C GLY A 224 1.44 19.04 3.70
N TYR A 225 2.66 19.16 3.17
CA TYR A 225 3.87 19.52 3.92
C TYR A 225 4.16 21.04 3.92
N ALA A 226 3.45 21.83 3.11
CA ALA A 226 3.65 23.27 2.94
C ALA A 226 2.60 24.09 3.69
#